data_AF-E4MQA7-F1
#
_entry.id   AF-E4MQA7-F1
#
_cell.length_a   1.000
_cell.length_b   1.000
_cell.length_c   1.000
_cell.angle_alpha   90.00
_cell.angle_beta   90.00
_cell.angle_gamma   90.00
#
_symmetry.space_group_name_H-M   'P 1'
#
loop_
_entity.id
_entity.type
_entity.pdbx_description
1 polymer ?
#
loop_
_entity_poly.entity_id
_entity_poly.type
_entity_poly.pdbx_seq_one_letter_code
_entity_poly.pdbx_strand_id
1 'polypeptide(L)'
;MGLLQEIYYIKITLQQLGITTEQTDAQIKKHIIEQNIYGVDIDAGAVDIARLRFWLSLVVDEQLPQPLLNLDFKIMQGNSLLESYQGVDLSHIGSEEEIIVDDLIDYGDEYKSFQQLTFFSEAHKEKIQELIKDYFTTTEDKNLKRKEINDLIEGKIHYKIIFEKHLIEKK
;
A
#
# COMPACT_ATOMS: atom_id res chain seq x y z
N MET A 1 0.15 -21.08 -14.99
CA MET A 1 -0.47 -19.79 -15.33
C MET A 1 -0.29 -18.85 -14.14
N GLY A 2 -0.10 -17.54 -14.36
CA GLY A 2 0.05 -16.55 -13.28
C GLY A 2 -1.21 -15.70 -13.10
N LEU A 3 -1.39 -15.05 -11.95
CA LEU A 3 -2.61 -14.30 -11.59
C LEU A 3 -3.05 -13.27 -12.64
N LEU A 4 -2.10 -12.55 -13.24
CA LEU A 4 -2.37 -11.61 -14.34
C LEU A 4 -3.17 -12.26 -15.47
N GLN A 5 -2.79 -13.48 -15.85
CA GLN A 5 -3.40 -14.19 -16.96
C GLN A 5 -4.84 -14.63 -16.65
N GLU A 6 -5.10 -15.03 -15.41
CA GLU A 6 -6.44 -15.43 -14.96
C GLU A 6 -7.40 -14.23 -14.97
N ILE A 7 -6.99 -13.09 -14.40
CA ILE A 7 -7.79 -11.86 -14.39
C ILE A 7 -7.99 -11.35 -15.83
N TYR A 8 -6.96 -11.45 -16.67
CA TYR A 8 -7.01 -11.08 -18.07
C TYR A 8 -8.05 -11.89 -18.85
N TYR A 9 -8.06 -13.22 -18.70
CA TYR A 9 -9.03 -14.07 -19.36
C TYR A 9 -10.46 -13.73 -18.97
N ILE A 10 -10.72 -13.49 -17.68
CA ILE A 10 -12.04 -13.06 -17.22
C ILE A 10 -12.45 -11.75 -17.91
N LYS A 11 -11.56 -10.74 -17.95
CA LYS A 11 -11.87 -9.46 -18.60
C LYS A 11 -12.15 -9.60 -20.10
N ILE A 12 -11.37 -10.40 -20.82
CA ILE A 12 -11.60 -10.65 -22.25
C ILE A 12 -12.92 -11.37 -22.48
N THR A 13 -13.26 -12.37 -21.66
CA THR A 13 -14.57 -13.05 -21.76
C THR A 13 -15.72 -12.07 -21.52
N LEU A 14 -15.62 -11.18 -20.53
CA LEU A 14 -16.64 -10.15 -20.29
C LEU A 14 -16.76 -9.15 -21.45
N GLN A 15 -15.65 -8.77 -22.08
CA GLN A 15 -15.64 -7.92 -23.26
C GLN A 15 -16.30 -8.62 -24.46
N GLN A 16 -16.01 -9.89 -24.70
CA GLN A 16 -16.63 -10.69 -25.76
C GLN A 16 -18.14 -10.86 -25.58
N LEU A 17 -18.61 -10.87 -24.33
CA LEU A 17 -20.04 -10.89 -23.99
C LEU A 17 -20.71 -9.50 -24.09
N GLY A 18 -19.96 -8.45 -24.41
CA GLY A 18 -20.48 -7.07 -24.52
C GLY A 18 -20.81 -6.42 -23.18
N ILE A 19 -20.30 -6.95 -22.06
CA ILE A 19 -20.55 -6.43 -20.71
C ILE A 19 -19.63 -5.26 -20.39
N THR A 20 -18.39 -5.31 -20.87
CA THR A 20 -17.38 -4.26 -20.67
C THR A 20 -17.04 -3.58 -21.98
N THR A 21 -16.49 -2.36 -21.90
CA THR A 21 -16.05 -1.62 -23.08
C THR A 21 -14.91 -2.34 -23.79
N GLU A 22 -14.85 -2.19 -25.12
CA GLU A 22 -13.74 -2.67 -25.94
C GLU A 22 -12.44 -1.99 -25.52
N GLN A 23 -11.45 -2.79 -25.11
CA GLN A 23 -10.11 -2.34 -24.78
C GLN A 23 -9.09 -3.25 -25.48
N THR A 24 -7.89 -2.72 -25.73
CA THR A 24 -6.78 -3.51 -26.23
C THR A 24 -6.17 -4.38 -25.13
N ASP A 25 -5.55 -5.50 -25.50
CA ASP A 25 -4.88 -6.42 -24.59
C ASP A 25 -3.89 -5.70 -23.66
N ALA A 26 -3.08 -4.80 -24.24
CA ALA A 26 -2.12 -3.97 -23.50
C ALA A 26 -2.81 -3.07 -22.46
N GLN A 27 -3.92 -2.41 -22.82
CA GLN A 27 -4.69 -1.56 -21.88
C GLN A 27 -5.28 -2.38 -20.73
N ILE A 28 -5.82 -3.56 -21.03
CA ILE A 28 -6.39 -4.46 -20.02
C ILE A 28 -5.30 -4.92 -19.06
N LYS A 29 -4.18 -5.43 -19.57
CA LYS A 29 -3.05 -5.91 -18.76
C LYS A 29 -2.46 -4.79 -17.92
N LYS A 30 -2.28 -3.59 -18.51
CA LYS A 30 -1.81 -2.39 -17.79
C LYS A 30 -2.70 -2.05 -16.61
N HIS A 31 -4.01 -2.00 -16.84
CA HIS A 31 -4.98 -1.73 -15.79
C HIS A 31 -4.98 -2.82 -14.69
N ILE A 32 -4.84 -4.10 -15.07
CA ILE A 32 -4.75 -5.19 -14.08
C ILE A 32 -3.52 -5.01 -13.19
N ILE A 33 -2.35 -4.80 -13.79
CA ILE A 33 -1.10 -4.60 -13.06
C ILE A 33 -1.16 -3.35 -12.17
N GLU A 34 -1.73 -2.25 -12.68
CA GLU A 34 -1.83 -0.98 -11.98
C GLU A 34 -2.84 -0.95 -10.83
N GLN A 35 -3.89 -1.76 -10.88
CA GLN A 35 -5.00 -1.62 -9.92
C GLN A 35 -5.22 -2.85 -9.04
N ASN A 36 -4.85 -4.03 -9.53
CA ASN A 36 -5.29 -5.30 -8.93
C ASN A 36 -4.12 -6.14 -8.39
N ILE A 37 -2.92 -5.96 -8.92
CA ILE A 37 -1.77 -6.78 -8.53
C ILE A 37 -0.92 -6.04 -7.50
N TYR A 38 -0.75 -6.70 -6.36
CA TYR A 38 0.17 -6.33 -5.29
C TYR A 38 0.96 -7.57 -4.90
N GLY A 39 2.21 -7.40 -4.52
CA GLY A 39 3.11 -8.52 -4.21
C GLY A 39 4.24 -8.11 -3.30
N VAL A 40 4.58 -9.03 -2.40
CA VAL A 40 5.72 -8.90 -1.48
C VAL A 40 6.53 -10.19 -1.55
N ASP A 41 7.84 -10.05 -1.70
CA ASP A 41 8.80 -11.17 -1.67
C ASP A 41 9.99 -10.81 -0.79
N ILE A 42 10.55 -11.81 -0.09
CA ILE A 42 11.69 -11.61 0.80
C ILE A 42 13.00 -11.40 0.02
N ASP A 43 13.10 -12.00 -1.17
CA ASP A 43 14.26 -11.89 -2.04
C ASP A 43 14.11 -10.71 -3.01
N ALA A 44 15.04 -9.76 -2.92
CA ALA A 44 15.11 -8.62 -3.84
C ALA A 44 15.26 -9.06 -5.30
N GLY A 45 15.97 -10.17 -5.57
CA GLY A 45 16.10 -10.71 -6.92
C GLY A 45 14.76 -11.17 -7.50
N ALA A 46 13.93 -11.82 -6.68
CA ALA A 46 12.58 -12.24 -7.07
C ALA A 46 11.66 -11.04 -7.36
N VAL A 47 11.77 -9.97 -6.56
CA VAL A 47 11.06 -8.70 -6.80
C VAL A 47 11.42 -8.11 -8.16
N ASP A 48 12.71 -8.03 -8.49
CA ASP A 48 13.16 -7.46 -9.76
C ASP A 48 12.75 -8.32 -10.96
N ILE A 49 12.81 -9.65 -10.82
CA ILE A 49 12.31 -10.58 -11.84
C ILE A 49 10.81 -10.41 -12.04
N ALA A 50 10.02 -10.25 -10.97
CA ALA A 50 8.58 -10.04 -11.08
C ALA A 50 8.26 -8.72 -11.82
N ARG A 51 8.95 -7.63 -11.47
CA ARG A 51 8.80 -6.34 -12.16
C ARG A 51 9.14 -6.44 -13.64
N LEU A 52 10.22 -7.13 -13.98
CA LEU A 52 10.61 -7.39 -15.36
C LEU A 52 9.56 -8.23 -16.12
N ARG A 53 9.02 -9.27 -15.48
CA ARG A 53 7.99 -10.12 -16.09
C ARG A 53 6.71 -9.34 -16.40
N PHE A 54 6.28 -8.46 -15.50
CA PHE A 54 5.12 -7.60 -15.76
C PHE A 54 5.38 -6.63 -16.91
N TRP A 55 6.57 -6.05 -16.98
CA TRP A 55 6.93 -5.17 -18.09
C TRP A 55 6.93 -5.87 -19.44
N LEU A 56 7.58 -7.04 -19.53
CA LEU A 56 7.60 -7.83 -20.75
C LEU A 56 6.19 -8.25 -21.17
N SER A 57 5.30 -8.52 -20.21
CA SER A 57 3.89 -8.85 -20.51
C SER A 57 3.09 -7.69 -21.09
N LEU A 58 3.57 -6.44 -20.96
CA LEU A 58 2.98 -5.26 -21.58
C LEU A 58 3.61 -4.97 -22.95
N VAL A 59 4.94 -4.94 -23.01
CA VAL A 59 5.68 -4.56 -24.23
C VAL A 59 5.44 -5.52 -25.40
N VAL A 60 5.18 -6.79 -25.12
CA VAL A 60 4.86 -7.78 -26.18
C VAL A 60 3.58 -7.42 -26.93
N ASP A 61 2.62 -6.76 -26.29
CA ASP A 61 1.32 -6.43 -26.91
C ASP A 61 1.26 -4.99 -27.45
N GLU A 62 2.27 -4.16 -27.18
CA GLU A 62 2.32 -2.77 -27.64
C GLU A 62 3.13 -2.64 -28.94
N GLN A 63 2.61 -1.87 -29.91
CA GLN A 63 3.35 -1.58 -31.16
C GLN A 63 4.57 -0.67 -30.94
N LEU A 64 4.49 0.21 -29.95
CA LEU A 64 5.58 1.10 -29.55
C LEU A 64 5.91 0.82 -28.08
N PRO A 65 7.13 0.43 -27.73
CA PRO A 65 7.46 0.03 -26.37
C PRO A 65 7.35 1.23 -25.42
N GLN A 66 6.44 1.16 -24.45
CA GLN A 66 6.41 2.11 -23.35
C GLN A 66 7.47 1.79 -22.29
N PRO A 67 7.99 2.82 -21.59
CA PRO A 67 8.94 2.61 -20.50
C PRO A 67 8.34 1.75 -19.38
N LEU A 68 9.23 1.17 -18.57
CA LEU A 68 8.86 0.35 -17.42
C LEU A 68 7.85 1.09 -16.54
N LEU A 69 6.71 0.44 -16.34
CA LEU A 69 5.69 0.93 -15.44
C LEU A 69 6.28 1.04 -14.04
N ASN A 70 6.03 2.16 -13.36
CA ASN A 70 6.53 2.29 -11.99
C ASN A 70 5.71 1.35 -11.09
N LEU A 71 6.34 0.25 -10.65
CA LEU A 71 5.74 -0.76 -9.77
C LEU A 71 6.14 -0.58 -8.30
N ASP A 72 6.80 0.53 -7.97
CA ASP A 72 7.04 0.92 -6.59
C ASP A 72 5.73 0.91 -5.80
N PHE A 73 5.79 0.62 -4.49
CA PHE A 73 4.62 0.49 -3.63
C PHE A 73 3.60 -0.62 -4.01
N LYS A 74 3.83 -1.36 -5.11
CA LYS A 74 2.98 -2.48 -5.54
C LYS A 74 3.69 -3.82 -5.43
N ILE A 75 4.91 -3.89 -5.96
CA ILE A 75 5.78 -5.05 -5.85
C ILE A 75 6.99 -4.64 -5.01
N MET A 76 7.07 -5.13 -3.78
CA MET A 76 8.03 -4.67 -2.78
C MET A 76 8.82 -5.83 -2.17
N GLN A 77 10.01 -5.54 -1.68
CA GLN A 77 10.74 -6.47 -0.83
C GLN A 77 10.15 -6.42 0.58
N GLY A 78 9.85 -7.58 1.16
CA GLY A 78 9.34 -7.68 2.52
C GLY A 78 9.03 -9.11 2.94
N ASN A 79 8.68 -9.29 4.21
CA ASN A 79 8.25 -10.57 4.73
C ASN A 79 6.72 -10.60 4.83
N SER A 80 6.06 -11.33 3.95
CA SER A 80 4.60 -11.44 3.95
C SER A 80 4.02 -12.15 5.17
N LEU A 81 4.84 -12.86 5.98
CA LEU A 81 4.42 -13.52 7.21
C LEU A 81 4.57 -12.64 8.45
N LEU A 82 5.44 -11.62 8.40
CA LEU A 82 5.73 -10.76 9.53
C LEU A 82 5.36 -9.33 9.18
N GLU A 83 4.36 -8.82 9.88
CA GLU A 83 3.99 -7.42 9.83
C GLU A 83 4.96 -6.65 10.72
N SER A 84 6.20 -6.44 10.28
CA SER A 84 7.18 -5.66 11.04
C SER A 84 7.95 -4.70 10.14
N TYR A 85 8.25 -3.51 10.66
CA TYR A 85 9.01 -2.49 9.95
C TYR A 85 10.20 -2.07 10.80
N GLN A 86 11.42 -2.25 10.27
CA GLN A 86 12.67 -1.93 10.98
C GLN A 86 12.76 -2.49 12.42
N GLY A 87 12.27 -3.73 12.62
CA GLY A 87 12.27 -4.39 13.93
C GLY A 87 11.13 -3.97 14.86
N VAL A 88 10.21 -3.12 14.39
CA VAL A 88 8.96 -2.77 15.07
C VAL A 88 7.88 -3.75 14.64
N ASP A 89 7.24 -4.41 15.60
CA ASP A 89 6.05 -5.21 15.33
C ASP A 89 4.86 -4.31 14.98
N LEU A 90 4.28 -4.55 13.81
CA LEU A 90 3.13 -3.87 13.25
C LEU A 90 1.92 -4.81 13.15
N SER A 91 1.94 -6.00 13.76
CA SER A 91 0.82 -6.96 13.76
C SER A 91 -0.54 -6.38 14.19
N HIS A 92 -0.52 -5.27 14.92
CA HIS A 92 -1.69 -4.53 15.39
C HIS A 92 -1.98 -3.26 14.55
N ILE A 93 -1.37 -3.10 13.37
CA ILE A 93 -1.48 -1.88 12.54
C ILE A 93 -2.81 -1.87 11.78
N GLY A 94 -3.85 -1.36 12.44
CA GLY A 94 -5.20 -1.32 11.88
C GLY A 94 -6.19 -2.24 12.58
N SER A 95 -5.78 -2.94 13.66
CA SER A 95 -6.76 -3.31 14.67
C SER A 95 -7.33 -2.02 15.25
N GLU A 96 -8.67 -1.91 15.24
CA GLU A 96 -9.41 -0.89 15.97
C GLU A 96 -9.28 -1.20 17.47
N GLU A 97 -8.07 -1.07 18.00
CA GLU A 97 -7.86 -1.24 19.43
C GLU A 97 -8.38 0.01 20.14
N GLU A 98 -9.45 -0.18 20.91
CA GLU A 98 -9.95 0.80 21.87
C GLU A 98 -8.91 1.02 22.95
N ILE A 99 -8.02 1.98 22.73
CA ILE A 99 -7.05 2.37 23.74
C ILE A 99 -7.71 3.38 24.69
N ILE A 100 -7.82 3.03 25.97
CA ILE A 100 -8.24 3.95 27.03
C ILE A 100 -7.15 5.01 27.19
N VAL A 101 -7.43 6.24 26.77
CA VAL A 101 -6.54 7.38 26.99
C VAL A 101 -6.96 8.10 28.26
N ASP A 102 -6.01 8.23 29.18
CA ASP A 102 -6.13 9.10 30.35
C ASP A 102 -5.78 10.52 29.88
N ASP A 103 -6.79 11.31 29.52
CA ASP A 103 -6.58 12.71 29.11
C ASP A 103 -5.91 13.48 30.26
N LEU A 104 -4.95 14.35 29.92
CA LEU A 104 -4.22 15.21 30.85
C LEU A 104 -5.08 16.35 31.44
N ILE A 105 -6.41 16.20 31.41
CA ILE A 105 -7.37 17.16 31.95
C ILE A 105 -8.08 16.49 33.12
N ASP A 106 -7.49 16.69 34.31
CA ASP A 106 -8.06 16.29 35.60
C ASP A 106 -9.35 17.07 35.88
N TYR A 107 -10.49 16.46 35.51
CA TYR A 107 -11.81 16.84 35.98
C TYR A 107 -12.34 15.79 36.98
N GLY A 108 -11.49 15.28 37.87
CA GLY A 108 -11.91 14.38 38.94
C GLY A 108 -12.38 12.99 38.48
N ASP A 109 -12.35 12.06 39.43
CA ASP A 109 -12.39 10.60 39.29
C ASP A 109 -13.59 9.94 38.57
N GLU A 110 -14.48 10.65 37.89
CA GLU A 110 -15.74 10.07 37.38
C GLU A 110 -15.96 10.05 35.87
N TYR A 111 -15.07 10.61 35.03
CA TYR A 111 -15.28 10.61 33.58
C TYR A 111 -14.02 10.26 32.79
N LYS A 112 -13.73 8.96 32.67
CA LYS A 112 -12.79 8.47 31.64
C LYS A 112 -13.45 8.59 30.27
N SER A 113 -12.97 9.49 29.43
CA SER A 113 -13.39 9.60 28.03
C SER A 113 -12.83 8.42 27.22
N PHE A 114 -13.70 7.62 26.62
CA PHE A 114 -13.28 6.60 25.65
C PHE A 114 -13.05 7.29 24.30
N GLN A 115 -11.80 7.45 23.88
CA GLN A 115 -11.47 7.82 22.50
C GLN A 115 -10.91 6.62 21.75
N GLN A 116 -11.62 6.18 20.70
CA GLN A 116 -11.08 5.25 19.71
C GLN A 116 -9.94 5.93 18.94
N LEU A 117 -8.68 5.61 19.27
CA LEU A 117 -7.53 6.02 18.48
C LEU A 117 -7.32 5.05 17.32
N THR A 118 -7.98 5.30 16.19
CA THR A 118 -7.62 4.66 14.92
C THR A 118 -6.23 5.14 14.51
N PHE A 119 -5.23 4.24 14.59
CA PHE A 119 -3.82 4.54 14.34
C PHE A 119 -3.56 5.21 12.97
N PHE A 120 -4.21 4.72 11.93
CA PHE A 120 -4.43 5.46 10.69
C PHE A 120 -5.91 5.83 10.65
N SER A 121 -6.24 7.08 10.97
CA SER A 121 -7.57 7.61 10.66
C SER A 121 -7.82 7.52 9.16
N GLU A 122 -9.10 7.48 8.77
CA GLU A 122 -9.48 7.49 7.35
C GLU A 122 -8.83 8.65 6.59
N ALA A 123 -8.74 9.84 7.21
CA ALA A 123 -8.04 11.00 6.66
C ALA A 123 -6.54 10.75 6.39
N HIS A 124 -5.86 9.96 7.23
CA HIS A 124 -4.46 9.61 7.00
C HIS A 124 -4.30 8.60 5.87
N LYS A 125 -5.21 7.61 5.76
CA LYS A 125 -5.21 6.65 4.66
C LYS A 125 -5.45 7.36 3.33
N GLU A 126 -6.44 8.25 3.27
CA GLU A 126 -6.75 9.07 2.09
C GLU A 126 -5.54 9.92 1.69
N LYS A 127 -4.89 10.60 2.66
CA LYS A 127 -3.69 11.40 2.39
C LYS A 127 -2.53 10.56 1.85
N ILE A 128 -2.31 9.36 2.38
CA ILE A 128 -1.27 8.45 1.87
C ILE A 128 -1.62 8.00 0.44
N GLN A 129 -2.88 7.68 0.18
CA GLN A 129 -3.33 7.31 -1.17
C GLN A 129 -3.17 8.45 -2.17
N GLU A 130 -3.46 9.69 -1.76
CA GLU A 130 -3.25 10.88 -2.58
C GLU A 130 -1.77 11.10 -2.89
N LEU A 131 -0.88 11.02 -1.89
CA LEU A 131 0.57 11.12 -2.09
C LEU A 131 1.12 10.02 -3.00
N ILE A 132 0.62 8.79 -2.86
CA ILE A 132 0.99 7.67 -3.74
C ILE A 132 0.50 7.95 -5.18
N LYS A 133 -0.72 8.45 -5.34
CA LYS A 133 -1.23 8.83 -6.67
C LYS A 133 -0.37 9.93 -7.30
N ASP A 134 -0.02 10.95 -6.53
CA ASP A 134 0.85 12.04 -6.96
C ASP A 134 2.27 11.58 -7.31
N TYR A 135 2.78 10.56 -6.61
CA TYR A 135 4.05 9.93 -6.93
C TYR A 135 4.05 9.27 -8.32
N PHE A 136 2.94 8.66 -8.72
CA PHE A 136 2.82 8.02 -10.03
C PHE A 136 2.54 9.00 -11.18
N THR A 137 1.91 10.15 -10.90
CA THR A 137 1.58 11.15 -11.93
C THR A 137 2.71 12.14 -12.24
N THR A 138 3.65 12.34 -11.31
CA THR A 138 4.68 13.38 -11.43
C THR A 138 5.94 12.87 -12.13
N THR A 139 6.51 13.69 -13.02
CA THR A 139 7.75 13.36 -13.76
C THR A 139 9.02 13.86 -13.04
N GLU A 140 8.90 14.90 -12.21
CA GLU A 140 10.00 15.50 -11.44
C GLU A 140 10.00 15.00 -9.98
N ASP A 141 11.19 14.90 -9.37
CA ASP A 141 11.39 14.69 -7.92
C ASP A 141 10.75 13.45 -7.28
N LYS A 142 10.65 12.33 -8.02
CA LYS A 142 10.15 11.04 -7.49
C LYS A 142 10.84 10.60 -6.21
N ASN A 143 12.17 10.76 -6.12
CA ASN A 143 12.92 10.37 -4.93
C ASN A 143 12.52 11.18 -3.68
N LEU A 144 12.22 12.48 -3.83
CA LEU A 144 11.77 13.34 -2.75
C LEU A 144 10.35 12.95 -2.29
N LYS A 145 9.43 12.71 -3.24
CA LYS A 145 8.07 12.25 -2.91
C LYS A 145 8.05 10.88 -2.24
N ARG A 146 8.88 9.95 -2.73
CA ARG A 146 9.06 8.64 -2.09
C ARG A 146 9.56 8.81 -0.66
N LYS A 147 10.51 9.72 -0.43
CA LYS A 147 11.01 10.02 0.90
C LYS A 147 9.92 10.62 1.79
N GLU A 148 9.13 11.57 1.29
CA GLU A 148 8.02 12.17 2.04
C GLU A 148 6.97 11.13 2.46
N ILE A 149 6.61 10.20 1.56
CA ILE A 149 5.70 9.09 1.87
C ILE A 149 6.28 8.23 2.98
N ASN A 150 7.55 7.84 2.87
CA ASN A 150 8.21 7.03 3.88
C ASN A 150 8.31 7.75 5.22
N ASP A 151 8.72 9.02 5.23
CA ASP A 151 8.87 9.84 6.44
C ASP A 151 7.51 9.99 7.17
N LEU A 152 6.41 10.14 6.44
CA LEU A 152 5.06 10.19 7.00
C LEU A 152 4.67 8.85 7.66
N ILE A 153 4.92 7.73 6.97
CA ILE A 153 4.61 6.39 7.47
C ILE A 153 5.47 6.08 8.70
N GLU A 154 6.78 6.32 8.63
CA GLU A 154 7.72 6.11 9.72
C GLU A 154 7.38 6.97 10.94
N GLY A 155 7.07 8.26 10.74
CA GLY A 155 6.67 9.15 11.82
C GLY A 155 5.42 8.66 12.54
N LYS A 156 4.45 8.10 11.81
CA LYS A 156 3.26 7.51 12.41
C LYS A 156 3.58 6.23 13.17
N ILE A 157 4.33 5.31 12.57
CA ILE A 157 4.77 4.07 13.25
C ILE A 157 5.49 4.41 14.56
N HIS A 158 6.42 5.37 14.52
CA HIS A 158 7.16 5.79 15.70
C HIS A 158 6.27 6.37 16.80
N TYR A 159 5.30 7.21 16.42
CA TYR A 159 4.33 7.76 17.37
C TYR A 159 3.55 6.66 18.12
N LYS A 160 3.08 5.61 17.43
CA LYS A 160 2.37 4.50 18.08
C LYS A 160 3.24 3.74 19.06
N ILE A 161 4.49 3.45 18.72
CA ILE A 161 5.40 2.74 19.62
C ILE A 161 5.61 3.53 20.92
N ILE A 162 5.85 4.84 20.80
CA ILE A 162 6.07 5.71 21.98
C ILE A 162 4.82 5.70 22.86
N PHE A 163 3.66 5.79 22.24
CA PHE A 163 2.37 5.80 22.92
C PHE A 163 2.09 4.47 23.63
N GLU A 164 2.29 3.33 22.97
CA GLU A 164 2.15 1.99 23.59
C GLU A 164 3.11 1.78 24.76
N LYS A 165 4.36 2.21 24.63
CA LYS A 165 5.33 2.15 25.74
C LYS A 165 4.87 2.95 26.95
N HIS A 166 4.36 4.17 26.75
CA HIS A 166 3.84 5.01 27.83
C HIS A 166 2.63 4.39 28.54
N LEU A 167 1.79 3.65 27.81
CA LEU A 167 0.63 2.96 28.40
C LEU A 167 1.04 1.75 29.24
N ILE A 168 2.10 1.05 28.86
CA ILE A 168 2.66 -0.07 29.63
C ILE A 168 3.35 0.46 30.91
N GLU A 169 4.04 1.60 30.86
CA GLU A 169 4.72 2.19 32.03
C GLU A 169 3.76 2.78 33.08
N LYS A 170 2.51 3.09 32.71
CA LYS A 170 1.48 3.60 33.64
C LYS A 170 0.66 2.49 34.34
N LYS A 171 0.84 1.21 33.99
CA LYS A 171 0.19 0.05 34.64
C LYS A 171 1.08 -0.58 35.71
#